data_AF-A0A945X398-F1
#
_entry.id   AF-A0A945X398-F1
#
_cell.length_a   1.000
_cell.length_b   1.000
_cell.length_c   1.000
_cell.angle_alpha   90.00
_cell.angle_beta   90.00
_cell.angle_gamma   90.00
#
_symmetry.space_group_name_H-M   'P 1'
#
loop_
_entity.id
_entity.type
_entity.pdbx_description
1 polymer ?
#
loop_
_entity_poly.entity_id
_entity_poly.type
_entity_poly.pdbx_seq_one_letter_code
_entity_poly.pdbx_strand_id
1 'polypeptide(L)'
;MSEVKQTKAGDGSSAVPPAATVPLVDETALKRVVSKRAAQLLGISVFFDCLGEEPVEYTRPILAFVCAEATQLEELLDAYGAGANSEWFIFREMVASAKAFSDVAYRLIHIQHSLPRYKLLPIAQDFAGDLPKALAFVTEILRCVLLRMVPVAEGLQLALPELIPTTDSFSDVLPPGALPGDRRTRHTATAEERAVHLATSFLEAAADSDFLHVTTETPPEEYANLIPDPIGEESLRQVEYKFHNLQSLYDTYISDSDTEETDANLPTLRGHVSVIFHLLEISVLLVHFYERHLMLSATDESIRDECPIDFDPFLTRTVDFSIVYACRYLYSARELCHAILRRHATVGTIEVPVPAYRGFHVRPSTLVSAIVRHYGSDVTMELDGETYDAGKAIALFRANERINAWKRRQITGEVAQTAAISESREDEDLGIAVRRIVLDLAQRNQVVIYEHPLPVKSARRARDLPFEEQILNEINRLLVAGKIDVRGEVRVRFTGDERVLNDLKILAESGYCEDAFGNNTPIPAELSYLKR
;
A
#
# COMPACT_ATOMS: atom_id res chain seq x y z
N MET A 1 -46.65 53.10 -11.13
CA MET A 1 -45.46 53.92 -10.80
C MET A 1 -45.27 53.78 -9.29
N SER A 2 -44.95 52.60 -8.75
CA SER A 2 -43.72 51.82 -8.91
C SER A 2 -42.51 52.57 -8.36
N GLU A 3 -42.39 52.61 -7.03
CA GLU A 3 -41.13 52.87 -6.35
C GLU A 3 -40.74 51.65 -5.53
N VAL A 4 -39.60 51.10 -5.93
CA VAL A 4 -38.88 49.97 -5.35
C VAL A 4 -38.22 50.45 -4.05
N LYS A 5 -38.53 49.81 -2.92
CA LYS A 5 -37.70 49.89 -1.71
C LYS A 5 -36.95 48.58 -1.54
N GLN A 6 -35.64 48.68 -1.69
CA GLN A 6 -34.64 47.65 -1.45
C GLN A 6 -34.74 47.07 -0.04
N THR A 7 -34.85 45.76 0.04
CA THR A 7 -34.64 44.97 1.25
C THR A 7 -33.14 44.98 1.57
N LYS A 8 -32.75 45.71 2.63
CA LYS A 8 -31.41 45.61 3.21
C LYS A 8 -31.31 44.31 4.01
N ALA A 9 -30.35 43.46 3.64
CA ALA A 9 -29.86 42.39 4.49
C ALA A 9 -29.36 42.98 5.82
N GLY A 10 -29.92 42.51 6.93
CA GLY A 10 -29.49 42.84 8.28
C GLY A 10 -29.01 41.56 8.96
N ASP A 11 -27.76 41.60 9.40
CA ASP A 11 -26.99 40.62 10.16
C ASP A 11 -27.81 39.58 10.94
N GLY A 12 -27.87 38.37 10.38
CA GLY A 12 -28.01 37.16 11.17
C GLY A 12 -26.67 36.83 11.83
N SER A 13 -26.28 37.61 12.83
CA SER A 13 -25.25 37.18 13.79
C SER A 13 -25.82 35.94 14.51
N SER A 14 -25.52 34.75 13.99
CA SER A 14 -25.71 33.51 14.74
C SER A 14 -24.75 33.56 15.92
N ALA A 15 -25.21 34.13 17.03
CA ALA A 15 -24.54 33.99 18.30
C ALA A 15 -24.41 32.48 18.57
N VAL A 16 -23.18 31.96 18.45
CA VAL A 16 -22.82 30.65 18.96
C VAL A 16 -23.32 30.64 20.41
N PRO A 17 -24.19 29.69 20.82
CA PRO A 17 -24.64 29.65 22.21
C PRO A 17 -23.40 29.57 23.11
N PRO A 18 -23.34 30.34 24.20
CA PRO A 18 -22.21 30.26 25.12
C PRO A 18 -22.04 28.80 25.52
N ALA A 19 -20.82 28.27 25.35
CA ALA A 19 -20.51 26.90 25.75
C ALA A 19 -20.99 26.71 27.19
N ALA A 20 -21.89 25.74 27.39
CA ALA A 20 -22.41 25.44 28.71
C ALA A 20 -21.20 25.12 29.61
N THR A 21 -20.95 25.96 30.61
CA THR A 21 -19.91 25.72 31.61
C THR A 21 -20.29 24.45 32.34
N VAL A 22 -19.57 23.37 32.07
CA VAL A 22 -19.70 22.10 32.79
C VAL A 22 -19.41 22.38 34.27
N PRO A 23 -20.31 22.01 35.20
CA PRO A 23 -20.07 22.23 36.63
C PRO A 23 -18.85 21.40 37.07
N LEU A 24 -18.01 21.99 37.94
CA LEU A 24 -16.89 21.29 38.53
C LEU A 24 -17.39 20.12 39.40
N VAL A 25 -16.67 18.99 39.32
CA VAL A 25 -16.96 17.79 40.11
C VAL A 25 -16.56 17.99 41.57
N ASP A 26 -17.31 17.39 42.50
CA ASP A 26 -16.87 17.26 43.90
C ASP A 26 -15.67 16.32 43.98
N GLU A 27 -14.53 16.85 44.42
CA GLU A 27 -13.25 16.14 44.44
C GLU A 27 -13.29 14.90 45.34
N THR A 28 -14.01 14.96 46.46
CA THR A 28 -14.15 13.82 47.38
C THR A 28 -14.96 12.69 46.75
N ALA A 29 -16.05 13.03 46.05
CA ALA A 29 -16.82 12.06 45.28
C ALA A 29 -15.98 11.44 44.15
N LEU A 30 -15.20 12.25 43.43
CA LEU A 30 -14.31 11.76 42.37
C LEU A 30 -13.27 10.79 42.94
N LYS A 31 -12.54 11.17 44.00
CA LYS A 31 -11.54 10.32 44.67
C LYS A 31 -12.12 8.98 45.10
N ARG A 32 -13.37 8.94 45.58
CA ARG A 32 -14.06 7.68 45.93
C ARG A 32 -14.33 6.79 44.72
N VAL A 33 -14.81 7.37 43.63
CA VAL A 33 -15.11 6.62 42.38
C VAL A 33 -13.82 6.11 41.76
N VAL A 34 -12.80 6.97 41.66
CA VAL A 34 -11.49 6.60 41.12
C VAL A 34 -10.81 5.56 42.00
N SER A 35 -10.83 5.68 43.33
CA SER A 35 -10.26 4.66 44.23
C SER A 35 -10.87 3.28 43.97
N LYS A 36 -12.19 3.21 43.83
CA LYS A 36 -12.87 1.95 43.54
C LYS A 36 -12.47 1.38 42.18
N ARG A 37 -12.33 2.24 41.15
CA ARG A 37 -11.95 1.81 39.79
C ARG A 37 -10.48 1.41 39.71
N ALA A 38 -9.61 2.15 40.38
CA ALA A 38 -8.16 1.94 40.36
C ALA A 38 -7.72 0.77 41.24
N ALA A 39 -8.57 0.29 42.16
CA ALA A 39 -8.22 -0.73 43.15
C ALA A 39 -7.56 -1.98 42.53
N GLN A 40 -8.03 -2.46 41.38
CA GLN A 40 -7.45 -3.65 40.74
C GLN A 40 -6.06 -3.39 40.16
N LEU A 41 -5.91 -2.28 39.43
CA LEU A 41 -4.63 -1.88 38.85
C LEU A 41 -3.59 -1.53 39.92
N LEU A 42 -4.00 -0.77 40.95
CA LEU A 42 -3.14 -0.47 42.11
C LEU A 42 -2.80 -1.74 42.91
N GLY A 43 -3.67 -2.75 42.92
CA GLY A 43 -3.37 -4.04 43.55
C GLY A 43 -2.23 -4.77 42.87
N ILE A 44 -2.16 -4.66 41.54
CA ILE A 44 -1.00 -5.14 40.77
C ILE A 44 0.22 -4.28 41.06
N SER A 45 0.10 -2.95 41.07
CA SER A 45 1.23 -2.07 41.43
C SER A 45 1.84 -2.44 42.79
N VAL A 46 1.00 -2.66 43.80
CA VAL A 46 1.43 -3.09 45.14
C VAL A 46 2.02 -4.51 45.11
N PHE A 47 1.48 -5.43 44.30
CA PHE A 47 2.07 -6.75 44.10
C PHE A 47 3.50 -6.66 43.56
N PHE A 48 3.74 -5.82 42.54
CA PHE A 48 5.09 -5.59 41.99
C PHE A 48 6.03 -4.95 43.01
N ASP A 49 5.53 -4.04 43.85
CA ASP A 49 6.31 -3.44 44.94
C ASP A 49 6.70 -4.48 46.00
N CYS A 50 5.76 -5.35 46.40
CA CYS A 50 6.01 -6.43 47.35
C CYS A 50 7.01 -7.47 46.86
N LEU A 51 7.05 -7.72 45.54
CA LEU A 51 8.01 -8.64 44.93
C LEU A 51 9.45 -8.14 45.02
N GLY A 52 9.67 -6.82 45.15
CA GLY A 52 11.03 -6.25 45.15
C GLY A 52 11.80 -6.67 43.90
N GLU A 53 13.09 -6.95 44.01
CA GLU A 53 13.96 -7.34 42.88
C GLU A 53 13.75 -8.78 42.37
N GLU A 54 12.78 -9.52 42.91
CA GLU A 54 12.48 -10.87 42.42
C GLU A 54 12.04 -10.83 40.95
N PRO A 55 12.50 -11.77 40.11
CA PRO A 55 12.14 -11.82 38.71
C PRO A 55 10.64 -12.08 38.55
N VAL A 56 9.98 -11.23 37.76
CA VAL A 56 8.56 -11.38 37.44
C VAL A 56 8.41 -11.97 36.05
N GLU A 57 7.67 -13.07 35.96
CA GLU A 57 7.25 -13.60 34.67
C GLU A 57 6.03 -12.81 34.17
N TYR A 58 6.22 -12.02 33.12
CA TYR A 58 5.13 -11.31 32.46
C TYR A 58 4.38 -12.30 31.56
N THR A 59 3.26 -12.82 32.06
CA THR A 59 2.40 -13.74 31.33
C THR A 59 1.31 -13.00 30.55
N ARG A 60 0.67 -13.67 29.58
CA ARG A 60 -0.49 -13.09 28.87
C ARG A 60 -1.64 -12.69 29.81
N PRO A 61 -2.02 -13.48 30.83
CA PRO A 61 -3.04 -13.09 31.80
C PRO A 61 -2.75 -11.78 32.54
N ILE A 62 -1.55 -11.59 33.11
CA ILE A 62 -1.25 -10.35 33.87
C ILE A 62 -1.24 -9.13 32.95
N LEU A 63 -0.68 -9.25 31.75
CA LEU A 63 -0.64 -8.16 30.77
C LEU A 63 -2.05 -7.78 30.28
N ALA A 64 -2.88 -8.76 29.95
CA ALA A 64 -4.25 -8.53 29.54
C ALA A 64 -5.08 -7.87 30.65
N PHE A 65 -4.87 -8.29 31.90
CA PHE A 65 -5.53 -7.69 33.06
C PHE A 65 -5.11 -6.24 33.26
N VAL A 66 -3.80 -5.94 33.25
CA VAL A 66 -3.29 -4.57 33.37
C VAL A 66 -3.86 -3.68 32.26
N CYS A 67 -3.85 -4.15 31.01
CA CYS A 67 -4.38 -3.40 29.88
C CYS A 67 -5.88 -3.11 30.05
N ALA A 68 -6.68 -4.10 30.45
CA ALA A 68 -8.12 -3.95 30.64
C ALA A 68 -8.49 -2.98 31.77
N GLU A 69 -7.79 -3.06 32.91
CA GLU A 69 -8.05 -2.17 34.04
C GLU A 69 -7.54 -0.75 33.77
N ALA A 70 -6.39 -0.61 33.12
CA ALA A 70 -5.86 0.69 32.72
C ALA A 70 -6.77 1.37 31.68
N THR A 71 -7.32 0.63 30.71
CA THR A 71 -8.27 1.17 29.73
C THR A 71 -9.51 1.75 30.40
N GLN A 72 -10.16 0.99 31.28
CA GLN A 72 -11.36 1.45 31.99
C GLN A 72 -11.08 2.65 32.91
N LEU A 73 -9.90 2.69 33.52
CA LEU A 73 -9.50 3.79 34.40
C LEU A 73 -9.16 5.05 33.60
N GLU A 74 -8.48 4.92 32.47
CA GLU A 74 -8.17 6.05 31.59
C GLU A 74 -9.46 6.69 31.06
N GLU A 75 -10.42 5.90 30.58
CA GLU A 75 -11.73 6.39 30.14
C GLU A 75 -12.44 7.20 31.24
N LEU A 76 -12.40 6.70 32.47
CA LEU A 76 -12.96 7.40 33.63
C LEU A 76 -12.24 8.74 33.86
N LEU A 77 -10.90 8.73 33.90
CA LEU A 77 -10.09 9.93 34.15
C LEU A 77 -10.29 10.99 33.05
N ASP A 78 -10.33 10.56 31.80
CA ASP A 78 -10.56 11.43 30.64
C ASP A 78 -11.96 12.04 30.64
N ALA A 79 -12.99 11.28 31.06
CA ALA A 79 -14.35 11.81 31.20
C ALA A 79 -14.46 12.95 32.24
N TYR A 80 -13.53 13.02 33.20
CA TYR A 80 -13.43 14.10 34.19
C TYR A 80 -12.35 15.14 33.85
N GLY A 81 -11.70 15.04 32.67
CA GLY A 81 -10.71 16.02 32.22
C GLY A 81 -9.37 15.95 32.96
N ALA A 82 -8.98 14.78 33.48
CA ALA A 82 -7.72 14.60 34.21
C ALA A 82 -6.49 15.03 33.41
N GLY A 83 -6.49 14.87 32.08
CA GLY A 83 -5.42 15.33 31.20
C GLY A 83 -5.22 16.85 31.14
N ALA A 84 -6.18 17.65 31.63
CA ALA A 84 -6.07 19.10 31.73
C ALA A 84 -5.95 19.59 33.18
N ASN A 85 -5.79 18.68 34.15
CA ASN A 85 -5.71 19.01 35.57
C ASN A 85 -4.33 18.64 36.13
N SER A 86 -3.60 19.61 36.67
CA SER A 86 -2.23 19.43 37.15
C SER A 86 -2.08 18.40 38.29
N GLU A 87 -3.11 18.20 39.12
CA GLU A 87 -3.06 17.22 40.22
C GLU A 87 -3.24 15.80 39.69
N TRP A 88 -4.16 15.60 38.73
CA TRP A 88 -4.53 14.28 38.21
C TRP A 88 -3.74 13.85 36.96
N PHE A 89 -3.08 14.79 36.29
CA PHE A 89 -2.38 14.59 35.03
C PHE A 89 -1.36 13.44 35.12
N ILE A 90 -0.47 13.47 36.12
CA ILE A 90 0.57 12.44 36.27
C ILE A 90 -0.05 11.05 36.47
N PHE A 91 -1.09 10.94 37.30
CA PHE A 91 -1.77 9.65 37.50
C PHE A 91 -2.39 9.15 36.20
N ARG A 92 -3.03 10.04 35.43
CA ARG A 92 -3.62 9.71 34.12
C ARG A 92 -2.56 9.26 33.12
N GLU A 93 -1.40 9.89 33.08
CA GLU A 93 -0.28 9.50 32.21
C GLU A 93 0.33 8.15 32.59
N MET A 94 0.42 7.84 33.89
CA MET A 94 0.85 6.51 34.35
C MET A 94 -0.15 5.42 33.93
N VAL A 95 -1.46 5.70 34.03
CA VAL A 95 -2.50 4.78 33.57
C VAL A 95 -2.42 4.55 32.06
N ALA A 96 -2.27 5.62 31.26
CA ALA A 96 -2.10 5.51 29.81
C ALA A 96 -0.83 4.74 29.42
N SER A 97 0.26 4.95 30.16
CA SER A 97 1.51 4.19 29.99
C SER A 97 1.32 2.71 30.33
N ALA A 98 0.70 2.39 31.46
CA ALA A 98 0.42 1.01 31.85
C ALA A 98 -0.43 0.30 30.79
N LYS A 99 -1.44 0.98 30.22
CA LYS A 99 -2.22 0.48 29.08
C LYS A 99 -1.32 0.20 27.87
N ALA A 100 -0.56 1.19 27.41
CA ALA A 100 0.24 1.06 26.20
C ALA A 100 1.30 -0.06 26.29
N PHE A 101 2.10 -0.08 27.36
CA PHE A 101 3.20 -1.04 27.49
C PHE A 101 2.73 -2.46 27.82
N SER A 102 1.60 -2.62 28.53
CA SER A 102 1.01 -3.95 28.70
C SER A 102 0.47 -4.52 27.38
N ASP A 103 -0.10 -3.66 26.54
CA ASP A 103 -0.65 -4.04 25.23
C ASP A 103 0.46 -4.39 24.21
N VAL A 104 1.57 -3.64 24.21
CA VAL A 104 2.77 -3.94 23.43
C VAL A 104 3.43 -5.24 23.90
N ALA A 105 3.63 -5.42 25.21
CA ALA A 105 4.21 -6.63 25.76
C ALA A 105 3.38 -7.87 25.40
N TYR A 106 2.05 -7.77 25.45
CA TYR A 106 1.15 -8.85 25.09
C TYR A 106 1.35 -9.29 23.63
N ARG A 107 1.49 -8.34 22.70
CA ARG A 107 1.77 -8.62 21.29
C ARG A 107 3.15 -9.23 21.06
N LEU A 108 4.17 -8.76 21.78
CA LEU A 108 5.52 -9.34 21.69
C LEU A 108 5.54 -10.81 22.15
N ILE A 109 4.85 -11.13 23.24
CA ILE A 109 4.68 -12.53 23.69
C ILE A 109 3.88 -13.35 22.68
N HIS A 110 2.85 -12.77 22.08
CA HIS A 110 2.11 -13.43 21.00
C HIS A 110 3.04 -13.80 19.83
N ILE A 111 3.86 -12.86 19.35
CA ILE A 111 4.85 -13.13 18.31
C ILE A 111 5.81 -14.22 18.76
N GLN A 112 6.34 -14.16 20.00
CA GLN A 112 7.29 -15.13 20.53
C GLN A 112 6.74 -16.56 20.53
N HIS A 113 5.48 -16.73 20.94
CA HIS A 113 4.82 -18.04 20.93
C HIS A 113 4.45 -18.53 19.53
N SER A 114 4.15 -17.62 18.61
CA SER A 114 3.72 -17.95 17.25
C SER A 114 4.86 -18.13 16.26
N LEU A 115 6.05 -17.58 16.54
CA LEU A 115 7.21 -17.57 15.65
C LEU A 115 7.58 -18.95 15.08
N PRO A 116 7.60 -20.05 15.87
CA PRO A 116 7.90 -21.39 15.34
C PRO A 116 6.92 -21.88 14.27
N ARG A 117 5.71 -21.32 14.22
CA ARG A 117 4.63 -21.72 13.30
C ARG A 117 4.56 -20.85 12.04
N TYR A 118 5.10 -19.64 12.06
CA TYR A 118 4.99 -18.70 10.94
C TYR A 118 5.82 -19.06 9.70
N LYS A 119 6.77 -20.00 9.78
CA LYS A 119 7.59 -20.45 8.63
C LYS A 119 8.22 -19.28 7.84
N LEU A 120 8.62 -18.21 8.54
CA LEU A 120 9.09 -16.98 7.91
C LEU A 120 10.30 -17.22 7.00
N LEU A 121 10.33 -16.54 5.85
CA LEU A 121 11.50 -16.48 5.00
C LEU A 121 12.65 -15.79 5.75
N PRO A 122 13.90 -16.24 5.52
CA PRO A 122 15.04 -15.69 6.23
C PRO A 122 15.31 -14.24 5.83
N ILE A 123 15.66 -13.43 6.83
CA ILE A 123 16.19 -12.09 6.69
C ILE A 123 17.61 -12.04 7.28
N ALA A 124 18.38 -10.99 7.00
CA ALA A 124 19.79 -10.93 7.41
C ALA A 124 20.00 -10.78 8.92
N GLN A 125 19.03 -10.20 9.64
CA GLN A 125 19.13 -9.88 11.06
C GLN A 125 18.44 -10.94 11.93
N ASP A 126 18.92 -11.06 13.17
CA ASP A 126 18.45 -12.05 14.14
C ASP A 126 17.18 -11.58 14.88
N PHE A 127 16.06 -11.65 14.16
CA PHE A 127 14.75 -11.30 14.73
C PHE A 127 14.41 -12.11 15.99
N ALA A 128 14.72 -13.41 15.97
CA ALA A 128 14.41 -14.32 17.07
C ALA A 128 15.24 -13.98 18.33
N GLY A 129 16.51 -13.57 18.16
CA GLY A 129 17.37 -13.12 19.24
C GLY A 129 17.08 -11.70 19.74
N ASP A 130 16.53 -10.82 18.89
CA ASP A 130 16.18 -9.45 19.28
C ASP A 130 14.81 -9.34 19.96
N LEU A 131 13.87 -10.24 19.65
CA LEU A 131 12.53 -10.24 20.24
C LEU A 131 12.53 -10.30 21.79
N PRO A 132 13.30 -11.18 22.46
CA PRO A 132 13.40 -11.17 23.92
C PRO A 132 13.96 -9.85 24.49
N LYS A 133 14.86 -9.18 23.75
CA LYS A 133 15.43 -7.89 24.18
C LYS A 133 14.38 -6.78 24.11
N ALA A 134 13.57 -6.78 23.05
CA ALA A 134 12.44 -5.86 22.90
C ALA A 134 11.39 -6.08 24.00
N LEU A 135 11.06 -7.35 24.29
CA LEU A 135 10.14 -7.70 25.38
C LEU A 135 10.68 -7.21 26.73
N ALA A 136 11.93 -7.53 27.06
CA ALA A 136 12.56 -7.10 28.31
C ALA A 136 12.54 -5.57 28.49
N PHE A 137 12.83 -4.83 27.42
CA PHE A 137 12.78 -3.36 27.44
C PHE A 137 11.37 -2.83 27.75
N VAL A 138 10.35 -3.34 27.06
CA VAL A 138 8.95 -2.93 27.26
C VAL A 138 8.44 -3.31 28.65
N THR A 139 8.78 -4.51 29.14
CA THR A 139 8.34 -4.96 30.47
C THR A 139 9.03 -4.20 31.59
N GLU A 140 10.28 -3.76 31.40
CA GLU A 140 10.97 -2.92 32.38
C GLU A 140 10.30 -1.55 32.49
N ILE A 141 9.95 -0.92 31.37
CA ILE A 141 9.16 0.32 31.39
C ILE A 141 7.84 0.12 32.12
N LEU A 142 7.10 -0.94 31.80
CA LEU A 142 5.84 -1.26 32.47
C LEU A 142 6.03 -1.43 33.98
N ARG A 143 7.11 -2.10 34.40
CA ARG A 143 7.47 -2.26 35.81
C ARG A 143 7.67 -0.91 36.49
N CYS A 144 8.49 -0.03 35.91
CA CYS A 144 8.76 1.29 36.44
C CYS A 144 7.47 2.12 36.59
N VAL A 145 6.60 2.08 35.59
CA VAL A 145 5.28 2.74 35.62
C VAL A 145 4.44 2.19 36.77
N LEU A 146 4.27 0.86 36.86
CA LEU A 146 3.45 0.23 37.90
C LEU A 146 3.94 0.56 39.31
N LEU A 147 5.25 0.53 39.55
CA LEU A 147 5.84 0.88 40.85
C LEU A 147 5.60 2.35 41.19
N ARG A 148 5.74 3.25 40.21
CA ARG A 148 5.55 4.69 40.40
C ARG A 148 4.09 5.09 40.61
N MET A 149 3.13 4.27 40.17
CA MET A 149 1.70 4.53 40.39
C MET A 149 1.29 4.58 41.86
N VAL A 150 1.95 3.80 42.74
CA VAL A 150 1.60 3.74 44.17
C VAL A 150 1.80 5.09 44.86
N PRO A 151 3.00 5.71 44.88
CA PRO A 151 3.19 6.99 45.54
C PRO A 151 2.37 8.13 44.91
N VAL A 152 2.10 8.08 43.60
CA VAL A 152 1.23 9.06 42.93
C VAL A 152 -0.22 8.92 43.42
N ALA A 153 -0.73 7.70 43.54
CA ALA A 153 -2.07 7.44 44.05
C ALA A 153 -2.23 7.84 45.52
N GLU A 154 -1.19 7.61 46.35
CA GLU A 154 -1.15 8.08 47.74
C GLU A 154 -1.15 9.61 47.83
N GLY A 155 -0.40 10.29 46.96
CA GLY A 155 -0.40 11.76 46.85
C GLY A 155 -1.79 12.32 46.54
N LEU A 156 -2.55 11.61 45.71
CA LEU A 156 -3.96 11.90 45.41
C LEU A 156 -4.95 11.47 46.50
N GLN A 157 -4.48 10.85 47.57
CA GLN A 157 -5.28 10.29 48.67
C GLN A 157 -6.29 9.22 48.17
N LEU A 158 -5.90 8.45 47.15
CA LEU A 158 -6.68 7.30 46.69
C LEU A 158 -6.50 6.12 47.66
N ALA A 159 -7.55 5.34 47.85
CA ALA A 159 -7.48 4.15 48.69
C ALA A 159 -6.71 3.03 47.99
N LEU A 160 -5.65 2.54 48.63
CA LEU A 160 -4.95 1.33 48.21
C LEU A 160 -5.79 0.08 48.53
N PRO A 161 -5.76 -0.95 47.69
CA PRO A 161 -6.52 -2.17 47.90
C PRO A 161 -5.96 -3.00 49.06
N GLU A 162 -6.84 -3.64 49.83
CA GLU A 162 -6.46 -4.58 50.89
C GLU A 162 -6.09 -5.96 50.34
N LEU A 163 -6.63 -6.34 49.18
CA LEU A 163 -6.38 -7.64 48.56
C LEU A 163 -5.33 -7.49 47.45
N ILE A 164 -4.16 -8.10 47.67
CA ILE A 164 -3.06 -8.13 46.71
C ILE A 164 -3.08 -9.48 45.99
N PRO A 165 -2.98 -9.51 44.64
CA PRO A 165 -2.84 -10.76 43.89
C PRO A 165 -1.63 -11.59 44.33
N THR A 166 -1.68 -12.90 44.08
CA THR A 166 -0.53 -13.80 44.27
C THR A 166 0.09 -14.17 42.93
N THR A 167 1.33 -14.66 42.94
CA THR A 167 2.03 -15.14 41.72
C THR A 167 1.23 -16.19 40.95
N ASP A 168 0.51 -17.07 41.66
CA ASP A 168 -0.34 -18.10 41.05
C ASP A 168 -1.57 -17.52 40.32
N SER A 169 -1.98 -16.29 40.65
CA SER A 169 -3.16 -15.64 40.06
C SER A 169 -3.01 -15.40 38.55
N PHE A 170 -1.78 -15.41 38.04
CA PHE A 170 -1.46 -15.12 36.64
C PHE A 170 -0.59 -16.18 35.95
N SER A 171 -0.54 -17.40 36.48
CA SER A 171 0.21 -18.52 35.87
C SER A 171 -0.28 -18.82 34.44
N ASP A 172 0.63 -18.96 33.48
CA ASP A 172 0.35 -19.34 32.08
C ASP A 172 1.18 -20.57 31.68
N VAL A 173 1.19 -21.61 32.52
CA VAL A 173 1.89 -22.87 32.22
C VAL A 173 1.11 -23.66 31.17
N LEU A 174 1.56 -23.58 29.92
CA LEU A 174 0.94 -24.25 28.77
C LEU A 174 1.58 -25.62 28.51
N PRO A 175 0.79 -26.68 28.22
CA PRO A 175 1.34 -27.95 27.77
C PRO A 175 1.93 -27.82 26.34
N PRO A 176 3.02 -28.55 26.03
CA PRO A 176 3.56 -28.58 24.67
C PRO A 176 2.66 -29.37 23.72
N GLY A 177 2.71 -29.04 22.42
CA GLY A 177 2.07 -29.79 21.35
C GLY A 177 0.93 -29.05 20.64
N ALA A 178 0.16 -29.80 19.85
CA ALA A 178 -1.00 -29.34 19.13
C ALA A 178 -2.07 -30.44 19.12
N LEU A 179 -3.34 -30.04 19.00
CA LEU A 179 -4.42 -30.99 18.74
C LEU A 179 -4.29 -31.58 17.32
N PRO A 180 -4.79 -32.81 17.08
CA PRO A 180 -4.86 -33.35 15.73
C PRO A 180 -5.75 -32.46 14.84
N GLY A 181 -5.31 -32.20 13.61
CA GLY A 181 -6.09 -31.50 12.59
C GLY A 181 -7.07 -32.46 11.90
N ASP A 182 -8.13 -32.88 12.61
CA ASP A 182 -9.13 -33.85 12.13
C ASP A 182 -10.38 -33.19 11.52
N ARG A 183 -10.33 -31.87 11.32
CA ARG A 183 -11.37 -31.12 10.60
C ARG A 183 -11.28 -31.40 9.10
N ARG A 184 -12.43 -31.65 8.46
CA ARG A 184 -12.50 -31.84 7.00
C ARG A 184 -12.13 -30.55 6.26
N THR A 185 -11.28 -30.68 5.25
CA THR A 185 -10.96 -29.60 4.32
C THR A 185 -12.18 -29.14 3.55
N ARG A 186 -12.24 -27.84 3.28
CA ARG A 186 -13.28 -27.19 2.49
C ARG A 186 -12.89 -27.25 1.03
N HIS A 187 -13.70 -27.95 0.23
CA HIS A 187 -13.63 -27.88 -1.22
C HIS A 187 -14.34 -26.60 -1.70
N THR A 188 -13.60 -25.52 -1.95
CA THR A 188 -14.14 -24.26 -2.46
C THR A 188 -13.44 -23.85 -3.75
N ALA A 189 -14.18 -23.82 -4.85
CA ALA A 189 -13.66 -23.42 -6.17
C ALA A 189 -13.08 -21.98 -6.20
N THR A 190 -13.44 -21.13 -5.23
CA THR A 190 -12.98 -19.75 -5.14
C THR A 190 -11.71 -19.56 -4.32
N ALA A 191 -11.17 -20.61 -3.66
CA ALA A 191 -9.97 -20.46 -2.83
C ALA A 191 -8.73 -20.10 -3.64
N GLU A 192 -8.59 -20.62 -4.86
CA GLU A 192 -7.50 -20.25 -5.79
C GLU A 192 -7.58 -18.77 -6.21
N GLU A 193 -8.78 -18.31 -6.59
CA GLU A 193 -9.02 -16.89 -6.92
C GLU A 193 -8.71 -15.98 -5.72
N ARG A 194 -9.03 -16.43 -4.49
CA ARG A 194 -8.75 -15.69 -3.25
C ARG A 194 -7.26 -15.70 -2.88
N ALA A 195 -6.55 -16.79 -3.14
CA ALA A 195 -5.10 -16.88 -2.99
C ALA A 195 -4.37 -15.91 -3.94
N VAL A 196 -4.84 -15.85 -5.18
CA VAL A 196 -4.42 -14.84 -6.16
C VAL A 196 -4.66 -13.43 -5.63
N HIS A 197 -5.89 -13.14 -5.19
CA HIS A 197 -6.25 -11.81 -4.69
C HIS A 197 -5.39 -11.41 -3.47
N LEU A 198 -5.17 -12.34 -2.53
CA LEU A 198 -4.30 -12.13 -1.39
C LEU A 198 -2.87 -11.75 -1.82
N ALA A 199 -2.28 -12.48 -2.77
CA ALA A 199 -0.93 -12.20 -3.23
C ALA A 199 -0.83 -10.84 -3.95
N THR A 200 -1.82 -10.48 -4.76
CA THR A 200 -1.88 -9.15 -5.40
C THR A 200 -2.03 -8.04 -4.35
N SER A 201 -2.98 -8.17 -3.43
CA SER A 201 -3.22 -7.15 -2.40
C SER A 201 -2.06 -7.02 -1.41
N PHE A 202 -1.29 -8.08 -1.18
CA PHE A 202 -0.02 -7.99 -0.46
C PHE A 202 0.98 -7.11 -1.20
N LEU A 203 1.16 -7.29 -2.51
CA LEU A 203 2.10 -6.48 -3.31
C LEU A 203 1.66 -5.01 -3.39
N GLU A 204 0.36 -4.74 -3.43
CA GLU A 204 -0.20 -3.39 -3.33
C GLU A 204 0.12 -2.77 -1.96
N ALA A 205 -0.17 -3.49 -0.87
CA ALA A 205 0.16 -3.06 0.48
C ALA A 205 1.67 -2.80 0.64
N ALA A 206 2.51 -3.66 0.05
CA ALA A 206 3.96 -3.50 0.06
C ALA A 206 4.40 -2.19 -0.61
N ALA A 207 3.86 -1.87 -1.78
CA ALA A 207 4.20 -0.63 -2.48
C ALA A 207 3.65 0.61 -1.76
N ASP A 208 2.47 0.53 -1.16
CA ASP A 208 1.93 1.63 -0.36
C ASP A 208 2.70 1.84 0.95
N SER A 209 3.57 0.89 1.33
CA SER A 209 4.45 0.93 2.50
C SER A 209 5.86 1.40 2.18
N ASP A 210 6.13 1.85 0.95
CA ASP A 210 7.49 2.25 0.53
C ASP A 210 8.09 3.38 1.39
N PHE A 211 7.25 4.20 2.02
CA PHE A 211 7.69 5.23 2.97
C PHE A 211 8.41 4.66 4.21
N LEU A 212 8.12 3.40 4.60
CA LEU A 212 8.82 2.73 5.70
C LEU A 212 10.31 2.50 5.39
N HIS A 213 10.69 2.46 4.10
CA HIS A 213 12.07 2.19 3.71
C HIS A 213 13.05 3.25 4.24
N VAL A 214 12.60 4.50 4.44
CA VAL A 214 13.44 5.57 5.01
C VAL A 214 14.06 5.15 6.34
N THR A 215 13.32 4.42 7.17
CA THR A 215 13.78 3.96 8.50
C THR A 215 14.98 3.01 8.44
N THR A 216 15.18 2.31 7.32
CA THR A 216 16.28 1.36 7.16
C THR A 216 17.61 2.02 6.80
N GLU A 217 17.56 3.28 6.36
CA GLU A 217 18.73 4.07 5.93
C GLU A 217 19.05 5.21 6.93
N THR A 218 18.07 5.62 7.74
CA THR A 218 18.24 6.64 8.77
C THR A 218 18.98 6.08 9.99
N PRO A 219 20.01 6.79 10.50
CA PRO A 219 20.68 6.39 11.73
C PRO A 219 19.83 6.74 12.99
N PRO A 220 20.03 6.05 14.13
CA PRO A 220 19.17 6.21 15.30
C PRO A 220 19.04 7.63 15.85
N GLU A 221 20.11 8.43 15.79
CA GLU A 221 20.14 9.83 16.18
C GLU A 221 19.16 10.73 15.41
N GLU A 222 18.69 10.29 14.24
CA GLU A 222 17.79 11.04 13.37
C GLU A 222 16.33 10.53 13.40
N TYR A 223 16.03 9.47 14.18
CA TYR A 223 14.68 8.90 14.23
C TYR A 223 13.60 9.88 14.68
N ALA A 224 13.92 10.81 15.57
CA ALA A 224 12.99 11.86 15.98
C ALA A 224 12.52 12.74 14.80
N ASN A 225 13.32 12.86 13.74
CA ASN A 225 12.96 13.65 12.55
C ASN A 225 11.98 12.92 11.62
N LEU A 226 11.77 11.61 11.82
CA LEU A 226 10.85 10.81 11.00
C LEU A 226 9.41 10.85 11.52
N ILE A 227 9.19 11.33 12.75
CA ILE A 227 7.88 11.35 13.40
C ILE A 227 7.49 12.82 13.64
N PRO A 228 6.31 13.31 13.20
CA PRO A 228 5.17 12.53 12.70
C PRO A 228 5.15 12.30 11.17
N ASP A 229 6.13 12.81 10.41
CA ASP A 229 6.16 12.65 8.95
C ASP A 229 7.59 12.24 8.51
N PRO A 230 7.77 11.14 7.75
CA PRO A 230 6.74 10.30 7.13
C PRO A 230 6.19 9.17 8.01
N ILE A 231 6.69 8.98 9.23
CA ILE A 231 6.39 7.84 10.13
C ILE A 231 5.48 8.26 11.29
N GLY A 232 4.28 8.75 10.97
CA GLY A 232 3.29 9.13 11.98
C GLY A 232 2.30 8.01 12.32
N GLU A 233 1.55 8.16 13.42
CA GLU A 233 0.50 7.20 13.81
C GLU A 233 -0.46 6.92 12.65
N GLU A 234 -0.94 7.98 11.97
CA GLU A 234 -1.89 7.88 10.87
C GLU A 234 -1.33 7.02 9.72
N SER A 235 -0.09 7.30 9.29
CA SER A 235 0.56 6.60 8.18
C SER A 235 0.74 5.10 8.49
N LEU A 236 1.16 4.76 9.71
CA LEU A 236 1.34 3.38 10.15
C LEU A 236 0.01 2.64 10.27
N ARG A 237 -1.04 3.31 10.78
CA ARG A 237 -2.39 2.74 10.90
C ARG A 237 -3.00 2.39 9.54
N GLN A 238 -2.73 3.17 8.50
CA GLN A 238 -3.18 2.86 7.14
C GLN A 238 -2.58 1.55 6.60
N VAL A 239 -1.30 1.29 6.89
CA VAL A 239 -0.62 0.05 6.47
C VAL A 239 -1.05 -1.13 7.35
N GLU A 240 -1.10 -0.94 8.67
CA GLU A 240 -1.58 -1.92 9.65
C GLU A 240 -2.94 -2.49 9.24
N TYR A 241 -3.90 -1.61 8.92
CA TYR A 241 -5.23 -2.00 8.47
C TYR A 241 -5.22 -2.88 7.20
N LYS A 242 -4.30 -2.62 6.25
CA LYS A 242 -4.15 -3.46 5.05
C LYS A 242 -3.69 -4.87 5.42
N PHE A 243 -2.72 -4.99 6.32
CA PHE A 243 -2.23 -6.29 6.78
C PHE A 243 -3.27 -7.05 7.61
N HIS A 244 -4.06 -6.35 8.43
CA HIS A 244 -5.21 -6.94 9.11
C HIS A 244 -6.25 -7.52 8.11
N ASN A 245 -6.53 -6.79 7.02
CA ASN A 245 -7.42 -7.28 5.96
C ASN A 245 -6.86 -8.49 5.22
N LEU A 246 -5.55 -8.53 4.96
CA LEU A 246 -4.90 -9.70 4.35
C LEU A 246 -5.00 -10.92 5.26
N GLN A 247 -4.80 -10.75 6.58
CA GLN A 247 -4.96 -11.83 7.55
C GLN A 247 -6.40 -12.35 7.57
N SER A 248 -7.38 -11.43 7.62
CA SER A 248 -8.81 -11.76 7.58
C SER A 248 -9.21 -12.48 6.29
N LEU A 249 -8.70 -12.03 5.13
CA LEU A 249 -8.91 -12.65 3.82
C LEU A 249 -8.39 -14.10 3.82
N TYR A 250 -7.18 -14.32 4.35
CA TYR A 250 -6.60 -15.65 4.46
C TYR A 250 -7.44 -16.56 5.37
N ASP A 251 -7.64 -16.14 6.62
CA ASP A 251 -8.28 -16.97 7.65
C ASP A 251 -9.74 -17.30 7.27
N THR A 252 -10.42 -16.40 6.55
CA THR A 252 -11.82 -16.60 6.13
C THR A 252 -11.94 -17.52 4.90
N TYR A 253 -11.17 -17.25 3.84
CA TYR A 253 -11.43 -17.79 2.51
C TYR A 253 -10.41 -18.84 2.03
N ILE A 254 -9.21 -18.87 2.62
CA ILE A 254 -8.11 -19.75 2.17
C ILE A 254 -7.81 -20.82 3.21
N SER A 255 -7.86 -20.49 4.50
CA SER A 255 -7.58 -21.46 5.58
C SER A 255 -8.53 -22.67 5.51
N ASP A 256 -8.01 -23.86 5.81
CA ASP A 256 -8.71 -25.14 5.75
C ASP A 256 -9.24 -25.50 4.35
N SER A 257 -8.61 -25.02 3.26
CA SER A 257 -8.97 -25.35 1.87
C SER A 257 -7.96 -26.28 1.19
N ASP A 258 -8.36 -26.96 0.11
CA ASP A 258 -7.43 -27.78 -0.69
C ASP A 258 -6.29 -26.95 -1.30
N THR A 259 -6.57 -25.68 -1.61
CA THR A 259 -5.56 -24.75 -2.13
C THR A 259 -4.45 -24.52 -1.11
N GLU A 260 -4.79 -24.35 0.18
CA GLU A 260 -3.80 -24.25 1.26
C GLU A 260 -3.00 -25.55 1.44
N GLU A 261 -3.66 -26.71 1.32
CA GLU A 261 -3.00 -28.03 1.43
C GLU A 261 -2.02 -28.28 0.29
N THR A 262 -2.35 -27.83 -0.92
CA THR A 262 -1.56 -28.08 -2.14
C THR A 262 -0.50 -27.00 -2.42
N ASP A 263 -0.59 -25.81 -1.83
CA ASP A 263 0.38 -24.72 -2.00
C ASP A 263 1.05 -24.33 -0.68
N ALA A 264 2.25 -24.87 -0.45
CA ALA A 264 3.05 -24.59 0.74
C ALA A 264 3.48 -23.11 0.89
N ASN A 265 3.37 -22.30 -0.16
CA ASN A 265 3.66 -20.88 -0.09
C ASN A 265 2.57 -20.12 0.67
N LEU A 266 1.33 -20.59 0.68
CA LEU A 266 0.21 -19.91 1.34
C LEU A 266 0.37 -19.85 2.86
N PRO A 267 0.65 -20.96 3.59
CA PRO A 267 0.94 -20.89 5.02
C PRO A 267 2.14 -20.01 5.36
N THR A 268 3.14 -19.97 4.47
CA THR A 268 4.32 -19.11 4.64
C THR A 268 3.94 -17.64 4.47
N LEU A 269 3.17 -17.29 3.43
CA LEU A 269 2.67 -15.93 3.21
C LEU A 269 1.79 -15.48 4.39
N ARG A 270 0.95 -16.37 4.92
CA ARG A 270 0.16 -16.11 6.14
C ARG A 270 1.07 -15.74 7.31
N GLY A 271 2.14 -16.49 7.53
CA GLY A 271 3.10 -16.17 8.59
C GLY A 271 3.73 -14.79 8.42
N HIS A 272 4.10 -14.41 7.19
CA HIS A 272 4.57 -13.05 6.90
C HIS A 272 3.50 -12.00 7.18
N VAL A 273 2.27 -12.21 6.70
CA VAL A 273 1.14 -11.30 6.96
C VAL A 273 0.94 -11.10 8.46
N SER A 274 0.94 -12.17 9.26
CA SER A 274 0.75 -12.10 10.71
C SER A 274 1.90 -11.39 11.43
N VAL A 275 3.17 -11.70 11.11
CA VAL A 275 4.30 -11.03 11.79
C VAL A 275 4.36 -9.55 11.43
N ILE A 276 4.11 -9.19 10.17
CA ILE A 276 4.09 -7.79 9.72
C ILE A 276 2.93 -7.05 10.39
N PHE A 277 1.73 -7.64 10.41
CA PHE A 277 0.57 -7.08 11.10
C PHE A 277 0.89 -6.74 12.57
N HIS A 278 1.38 -7.71 13.34
CA HIS A 278 1.66 -7.48 14.77
C HIS A 278 2.80 -6.49 15.02
N LEU A 279 3.83 -6.47 14.15
CA LEU A 279 4.89 -5.46 14.23
C LEU A 279 4.37 -4.05 13.90
N LEU A 280 3.43 -3.92 12.96
CA LEU A 280 2.77 -2.65 12.66
C LEU A 280 1.83 -2.23 13.78
N GLU A 281 1.08 -3.14 14.40
CA GLU A 281 0.28 -2.83 15.60
C GLU A 281 1.16 -2.27 16.72
N ILE A 282 2.30 -2.92 17.00
CA ILE A 282 3.28 -2.43 17.97
C ILE A 282 3.81 -1.05 17.56
N SER A 283 4.11 -0.84 16.28
CA SER A 283 4.60 0.43 15.76
C SER A 283 3.58 1.55 15.96
N VAL A 284 2.30 1.31 15.65
CA VAL A 284 1.21 2.28 15.88
C VAL A 284 1.11 2.63 17.35
N LEU A 285 1.12 1.63 18.26
CA LEU A 285 1.03 1.87 19.70
C LEU A 285 2.21 2.70 20.23
N LEU A 286 3.44 2.39 19.82
CA LEU A 286 4.64 3.07 20.28
C LEU A 286 4.78 4.48 19.69
N VAL A 287 4.47 4.66 18.39
CA VAL A 287 4.49 5.98 17.75
C VAL A 287 3.39 6.88 18.29
N HIS A 288 2.17 6.36 18.48
CA HIS A 288 1.10 7.07 19.19
C HIS A 288 1.56 7.53 20.57
N PHE A 289 2.21 6.62 21.32
CA PHE A 289 2.71 6.96 22.65
C PHE A 289 3.77 8.06 22.60
N TYR A 290 4.68 8.00 21.62
CA TYR A 290 5.68 9.03 21.41
C TYR A 290 5.06 10.40 21.10
N GLU A 291 4.17 10.47 20.10
CA GLU A 291 3.52 11.70 19.66
C GLU A 291 2.64 12.33 20.75
N ARG A 292 1.86 11.50 21.45
CA ARG A 292 0.84 11.98 22.39
C ARG A 292 1.35 12.18 23.81
N HIS A 293 2.29 11.35 24.28
CA HIS A 293 2.71 11.36 25.68
C HIS A 293 4.14 11.89 25.84
N LEU A 294 5.10 11.42 25.03
CA LEU A 294 6.51 11.79 25.19
C LEU A 294 6.81 13.18 24.61
N MET A 295 6.33 13.52 23.41
CA MET A 295 6.57 14.84 22.82
C MET A 295 5.98 15.99 23.66
N LEU A 296 4.80 15.79 24.26
CA LEU A 296 4.20 16.77 25.17
C LEU A 296 5.05 16.93 26.44
N SER A 297 5.45 15.80 27.04
CA SER A 297 6.30 15.78 28.24
C SER A 297 7.67 16.43 28.04
N ALA A 298 8.23 16.38 26.82
CA ALA A 298 9.50 17.04 26.51
C ALA A 298 9.45 18.57 26.58
N THR A 299 8.26 19.16 26.55
CA THR A 299 8.04 20.62 26.62
C THR A 299 7.84 21.16 28.04
N ASP A 300 7.67 20.27 29.03
CA ASP A 300 7.48 20.61 30.44
C ASP A 300 8.54 19.92 31.31
N GLU A 301 9.47 20.70 31.87
CA GLU A 301 10.57 20.18 32.69
C GLU A 301 10.07 19.40 33.92
N SER A 302 8.92 19.76 34.50
CA SER A 302 8.37 19.08 35.67
C SER A 302 7.85 17.68 35.35
N ILE A 303 7.30 17.49 34.15
CA ILE A 303 6.79 16.19 33.68
C ILE A 303 7.96 15.31 33.20
N ARG A 304 8.97 15.92 32.57
CA ARG A 304 10.15 15.22 32.08
C ARG A 304 10.94 14.53 33.20
N ASP A 305 11.16 15.20 34.33
CA ASP A 305 11.83 14.61 35.50
C ASP A 305 11.01 13.48 36.14
N GLU A 306 9.70 13.43 35.85
CA GLU A 306 8.82 12.38 36.31
C GLU A 306 8.62 11.21 35.33
N CYS A 307 9.10 11.34 34.09
CA CYS A 307 8.99 10.29 33.09
C CYS A 307 10.03 9.18 33.32
N PRO A 308 9.64 7.90 33.50
CA PRO A 308 10.59 6.80 33.68
C PRO A 308 11.22 6.31 32.37
N ILE A 309 10.98 6.99 31.24
CA ILE A 309 11.32 6.51 29.89
C ILE A 309 12.35 7.44 29.27
N ASP A 310 13.52 6.89 28.94
CA ASP A 310 14.51 7.59 28.14
C ASP A 310 14.07 7.64 26.66
N PHE A 311 14.09 8.83 26.08
CA PHE A 311 13.60 9.10 24.72
C PHE A 311 14.40 8.37 23.64
N ASP A 312 15.74 8.44 23.66
CA ASP A 312 16.58 7.87 22.60
C ASP A 312 16.51 6.34 22.57
N PRO A 313 16.63 5.61 23.71
CA PRO A 313 16.43 4.16 23.72
C PRO A 313 15.02 3.75 23.29
N PHE A 314 13.98 4.51 23.68
CA PHE A 314 12.60 4.24 23.28
C PHE A 314 12.42 4.35 21.76
N LEU A 315 12.88 5.44 21.14
CA LEU A 315 12.80 5.63 19.69
C LEU A 315 13.61 4.59 18.94
N THR A 316 14.83 4.32 19.41
CA THR A 316 15.70 3.28 18.83
C THR A 316 14.97 1.94 18.81
N ARG A 317 14.39 1.51 19.95
CA ARG A 317 13.65 0.25 20.02
C ARG A 317 12.39 0.25 19.17
N THR A 318 11.66 1.35 19.12
CA THR A 318 10.47 1.49 18.27
C THR A 318 10.84 1.31 16.80
N VAL A 319 11.78 2.09 16.29
CA VAL A 319 12.11 2.06 14.87
C VAL A 319 12.86 0.78 14.49
N ASP A 320 13.95 0.43 15.18
CA ASP A 320 14.78 -0.73 14.83
C ASP A 320 14.01 -2.05 14.95
N PHE A 321 13.18 -2.19 16.00
CA PHE A 321 12.50 -3.44 16.24
C PHE A 321 11.15 -3.51 15.52
N SER A 322 10.24 -2.56 15.73
CA SER A 322 8.88 -2.74 15.21
C SER A 322 8.78 -2.35 13.73
N ILE A 323 9.38 -1.25 13.31
CA ILE A 323 9.20 -0.72 11.95
C ILE A 323 10.16 -1.36 10.95
N VAL A 324 11.45 -1.43 11.27
CA VAL A 324 12.48 -1.97 10.38
C VAL A 324 12.26 -3.47 10.13
N TYR A 325 11.91 -4.28 11.14
CA TYR A 325 11.58 -5.68 10.90
C TYR A 325 10.29 -5.86 10.09
N ALA A 326 9.25 -5.05 10.31
CA ALA A 326 8.04 -5.09 9.48
C ALA A 326 8.38 -4.83 8.00
N CYS A 327 9.17 -3.78 7.74
CA CYS A 327 9.67 -3.42 6.42
C CYS A 327 10.46 -4.57 5.77
N ARG A 328 11.41 -5.17 6.49
CA ARG A 328 12.23 -6.30 5.97
C ARG A 328 11.39 -7.53 5.64
N TYR A 329 10.48 -7.93 6.52
CA TYR A 329 9.62 -9.09 6.25
C TYR A 329 8.66 -8.83 5.10
N LEU A 330 8.16 -7.61 4.96
CA LEU A 330 7.33 -7.17 3.85
C LEU A 330 8.08 -7.31 2.51
N TYR A 331 9.30 -6.78 2.40
CA TYR A 331 10.08 -6.90 1.17
C TYR A 331 10.50 -8.34 0.87
N SER A 332 10.85 -9.13 1.90
CA SER A 332 11.26 -10.54 1.73
C SER A 332 10.16 -11.43 1.12
N ALA A 333 8.88 -11.09 1.37
CA ALA A 333 7.74 -11.88 0.91
C ALA A 333 7.27 -11.53 -0.52
N ARG A 334 7.85 -10.51 -1.19
CA ARG A 334 7.43 -10.12 -2.55
C ARG A 334 7.63 -11.25 -3.56
N GLU A 335 8.78 -11.94 -3.51
CA GLU A 335 9.06 -13.08 -4.37
C GLU A 335 8.12 -14.26 -4.09
N LEU A 336 7.70 -14.43 -2.84
CA LEU A 336 6.71 -15.42 -2.45
C LEU A 336 5.34 -15.14 -3.08
N CYS A 337 4.89 -13.89 -3.06
CA CYS A 337 3.67 -13.47 -3.74
C CYS A 337 3.74 -13.71 -5.24
N HIS A 338 4.86 -13.36 -5.89
CA HIS A 338 5.06 -13.65 -7.31
C HIS A 338 5.04 -15.16 -7.61
N ALA A 339 5.60 -16.00 -6.75
CA ALA A 339 5.55 -17.46 -6.89
C ALA A 339 4.11 -18.00 -6.79
N ILE A 340 3.30 -17.50 -5.84
CA ILE A 340 1.88 -17.84 -5.71
C ILE A 340 1.13 -17.43 -6.97
N LEU A 341 1.32 -16.19 -7.45
CA LEU A 341 0.64 -15.69 -8.64
C LEU A 341 0.93 -16.52 -9.88
N ARG A 342 2.18 -16.95 -10.08
CA ARG A 342 2.57 -17.84 -11.20
C ARG A 342 1.97 -19.24 -11.08
N ARG A 343 1.86 -19.79 -9.87
CA ARG A 343 1.31 -21.14 -9.63
C ARG A 343 -0.18 -21.22 -9.95
N HIS A 344 -0.92 -20.17 -9.62
CA HIS A 344 -2.39 -20.09 -9.83
C HIS A 344 -2.76 -19.36 -11.13
N ALA A 345 -1.81 -19.18 -12.05
CA ALA A 345 -2.07 -18.53 -13.33
C ALA A 345 -2.77 -19.48 -14.30
N THR A 346 -4.00 -19.14 -14.70
CA THR A 346 -4.66 -19.77 -15.85
C THR A 346 -4.14 -19.13 -17.14
N VAL A 347 -3.54 -19.94 -18.01
CA VAL A 347 -2.98 -19.45 -19.27
C VAL A 347 -4.09 -19.35 -20.32
N GLY A 348 -4.35 -18.14 -20.79
CA GLY A 348 -5.28 -17.83 -21.87
C GLY A 348 -4.59 -17.23 -23.08
N THR A 349 -5.39 -16.79 -24.05
CA THR A 349 -4.92 -16.06 -25.24
C THR A 349 -5.98 -15.05 -25.68
N ILE A 350 -5.55 -13.84 -26.03
CA ILE A 350 -6.41 -12.81 -26.61
C ILE A 350 -5.79 -12.27 -27.90
N GLU A 351 -6.62 -11.74 -28.78
CA GLU A 351 -6.19 -11.04 -29.99
C GLU A 351 -6.74 -9.61 -29.99
N VAL A 352 -5.84 -8.64 -30.02
CA VAL A 352 -6.15 -7.20 -29.85
C VAL A 352 -5.52 -6.38 -30.97
N PRO A 353 -6.13 -5.25 -31.39
CA PRO A 353 -5.52 -4.38 -32.38
C PRO A 353 -4.23 -3.73 -31.83
N VAL A 354 -3.28 -3.43 -32.70
CA VAL A 354 -2.11 -2.60 -32.33
C VAL A 354 -2.54 -1.15 -32.03
N PRO A 355 -1.74 -0.37 -31.28
CA PRO A 355 -2.04 1.04 -31.05
C PRO A 355 -2.16 1.82 -32.36
N ALA A 356 -3.21 2.63 -32.46
CA ALA A 356 -3.55 3.33 -33.71
C ALA A 356 -2.47 4.37 -34.09
N TYR A 357 -1.96 5.12 -33.11
CA TYR A 357 -0.89 6.09 -33.33
C TYR A 357 0.46 5.38 -33.30
N ARG A 358 1.09 5.19 -34.46
CA ARG A 358 2.47 4.69 -34.61
C ARG A 358 2.79 3.32 -33.96
N GLY A 359 1.79 2.53 -33.57
CA GLY A 359 1.99 1.20 -32.99
C GLY A 359 2.59 1.23 -31.57
N PHE A 360 3.35 0.20 -31.21
CA PHE A 360 3.95 0.03 -29.87
C PHE A 360 5.17 0.94 -29.66
N HIS A 361 4.95 2.27 -29.59
CA HIS A 361 5.99 3.22 -29.19
C HIS A 361 6.13 3.27 -27.66
N VAL A 362 6.75 4.32 -27.12
CA VAL A 362 7.09 4.43 -25.69
C VAL A 362 5.88 4.23 -24.79
N ARG A 363 4.78 4.97 -24.99
CA ARG A 363 3.64 4.97 -24.05
C ARG A 363 2.87 3.64 -24.05
N PRO A 364 2.35 3.12 -25.19
CA PRO A 364 1.67 1.83 -25.20
C PRO A 364 2.54 0.69 -24.68
N SER A 365 3.83 0.65 -25.04
CA SER A 365 4.75 -0.40 -24.58
C SER A 365 5.00 -0.34 -23.08
N THR A 366 5.07 0.87 -22.51
CA THR A 366 5.26 1.05 -21.06
C THR A 366 4.02 0.63 -20.30
N LEU A 367 2.82 0.97 -20.78
CA LEU A 367 1.56 0.56 -20.13
C LEU A 367 1.37 -0.95 -20.16
N VAL A 368 1.60 -1.60 -21.32
CA VAL A 368 1.56 -3.08 -21.42
C VAL A 368 2.56 -3.71 -20.46
N SER A 369 3.82 -3.23 -20.46
CA SER A 369 4.86 -3.74 -19.56
C SER A 369 4.53 -3.51 -18.09
N ALA A 370 3.91 -2.39 -17.73
CA ALA A 370 3.49 -2.08 -16.38
C ALA A 370 2.37 -3.02 -15.89
N ILE A 371 1.38 -3.33 -16.73
CA ILE A 371 0.34 -4.32 -16.41
C ILE A 371 0.99 -5.69 -16.17
N VAL A 372 1.83 -6.17 -17.09
CA VAL A 372 2.47 -7.49 -16.96
C VAL A 372 3.31 -7.57 -15.66
N ARG A 373 4.05 -6.50 -15.34
CA ARG A 373 4.85 -6.43 -14.10
C ARG A 373 4.01 -6.34 -12.84
N HIS A 374 2.87 -5.66 -12.88
CA HIS A 374 1.96 -5.54 -11.75
C HIS A 374 1.52 -6.93 -11.25
N TYR A 375 1.23 -7.86 -12.17
CA TYR A 375 0.85 -9.24 -11.83
C TYR A 375 2.04 -10.21 -11.69
N GLY A 376 3.26 -9.81 -12.07
CA GLY A 376 4.46 -10.66 -11.99
C GLY A 376 4.39 -11.94 -12.83
N SER A 377 3.60 -11.92 -13.92
CA SER A 377 3.34 -13.05 -14.80
C SER A 377 4.15 -12.99 -16.10
N ASP A 378 4.37 -14.14 -16.74
CA ASP A 378 5.02 -14.23 -18.04
C ASP A 378 3.97 -14.11 -19.14
N VAL A 379 4.02 -13.00 -19.89
CA VAL A 379 3.14 -12.76 -21.03
C VAL A 379 3.96 -12.54 -22.30
N THR A 380 3.60 -13.27 -23.35
CA THR A 380 4.22 -13.15 -24.67
C THR A 380 3.26 -12.50 -25.65
N MET A 381 3.77 -11.60 -26.48
CA MET A 381 3.08 -11.04 -27.64
C MET A 381 3.61 -11.70 -28.92
N GLU A 382 2.72 -12.14 -29.80
CA GLU A 382 3.04 -12.70 -31.11
C GLU A 382 2.54 -11.76 -32.23
N LEU A 383 3.40 -11.50 -33.21
CA LEU A 383 3.10 -10.73 -34.42
C LEU A 383 3.84 -11.34 -35.62
N ASP A 384 3.12 -11.71 -36.69
CA ASP A 384 3.71 -12.28 -37.92
C ASP A 384 4.67 -13.48 -37.66
N GLY A 385 4.38 -14.31 -36.65
CA GLY A 385 5.18 -15.48 -36.27
C GLY A 385 6.43 -15.19 -35.44
N GLU A 386 6.69 -13.93 -35.07
CA GLU A 386 7.71 -13.55 -34.08
C GLU A 386 7.09 -13.36 -32.70
N THR A 387 7.83 -13.74 -31.67
CA THR A 387 7.43 -13.63 -30.26
C THR A 387 8.25 -12.59 -29.52
N TYR A 388 7.57 -11.80 -28.69
CA TYR A 388 8.12 -10.70 -27.92
C TYR A 388 7.68 -10.83 -26.45
N ASP A 389 8.58 -10.54 -25.52
CA ASP A 389 8.30 -10.49 -24.09
C ASP A 389 7.51 -9.22 -23.74
N ALA A 390 6.23 -9.35 -23.38
CA ALA A 390 5.36 -8.21 -23.09
C ALA A 390 5.72 -7.51 -21.77
N GLY A 391 6.45 -8.17 -20.88
CA GLY A 391 6.98 -7.59 -19.64
C GLY A 391 8.15 -6.63 -19.87
N LYS A 392 8.67 -6.54 -21.10
CA LYS A 392 9.77 -5.65 -21.50
C LYS A 392 9.32 -4.67 -22.59
N ALA A 393 9.13 -3.41 -22.21
CA ALA A 393 8.74 -2.34 -23.15
C ALA A 393 9.64 -2.26 -24.41
N ILE A 394 10.95 -2.52 -24.28
CA ILE A 394 11.86 -2.50 -25.43
C ILE A 394 11.63 -3.65 -26.42
N ALA A 395 11.12 -4.80 -25.95
CA ALA A 395 10.78 -5.91 -26.84
C ALA A 395 9.54 -5.57 -27.66
N LEU A 396 8.52 -4.95 -27.04
CA LEU A 396 7.34 -4.45 -27.74
C LEU A 396 7.70 -3.36 -28.76
N PHE A 397 8.63 -2.46 -28.43
CA PHE A 397 9.12 -1.45 -29.36
C PHE A 397 9.73 -2.05 -30.63
N ARG A 398 10.43 -3.19 -30.53
CA ARG A 398 11.00 -3.89 -31.71
C ARG A 398 9.91 -4.41 -32.65
N ALA A 399 8.73 -4.77 -32.14
CA ALA A 399 7.62 -5.21 -32.97
C ALA A 399 7.15 -4.12 -33.98
N ASN A 400 7.44 -2.84 -33.71
CA ASN A 400 7.15 -1.77 -34.67
C ASN A 400 7.92 -1.91 -35.98
N GLU A 401 9.05 -2.59 -36.03
CA GLU A 401 9.75 -2.85 -37.29
C GLU A 401 8.85 -3.62 -38.26
N ARG A 402 8.12 -4.63 -37.75
CA ARG A 402 7.14 -5.42 -38.51
C ARG A 402 5.88 -4.64 -38.84
N ILE A 403 5.33 -3.90 -37.87
CA ILE A 403 4.17 -3.02 -38.11
C ILE A 403 4.48 -2.00 -39.21
N ASN A 404 5.65 -1.35 -39.16
CA ASN A 404 6.07 -0.39 -40.16
C ASN A 404 6.33 -1.05 -41.53
N ALA A 405 6.86 -2.28 -41.55
CA ALA A 405 7.00 -3.06 -42.78
C ALA A 405 5.64 -3.44 -43.39
N TRP A 406 4.65 -3.76 -42.56
CA TRP A 406 3.26 -3.97 -43.01
C TRP A 406 2.67 -2.68 -43.60
N LYS A 407 2.78 -1.55 -42.90
CA LYS A 407 2.28 -0.24 -43.35
C LYS A 407 2.86 0.17 -44.70
N ARG A 408 4.17 -0.01 -44.90
CA ARG A 408 4.84 0.24 -46.19
C ARG A 408 4.31 -0.64 -47.33
N ARG A 409 4.03 -1.92 -47.06
CA ARG A 409 3.44 -2.84 -48.05
C ARG A 409 2.02 -2.42 -48.43
N GLN A 410 1.21 -2.03 -47.44
CA GLN A 410 -0.16 -1.56 -47.68
C GLN A 410 -0.20 -0.29 -48.53
N ILE A 411 0.54 0.74 -48.12
CA ILE A 411 0.51 2.02 -48.86
C ILE A 411 1.03 1.87 -50.28
N THR A 412 1.95 0.93 -50.53
CA THR A 412 2.41 0.61 -51.90
C THR A 412 1.27 0.10 -52.78
N GLY A 413 0.44 -0.81 -52.25
CA GLY A 413 -0.72 -1.33 -52.97
C GLY A 413 -1.80 -0.26 -53.19
N GLU A 414 -2.07 0.55 -52.18
CA GLU A 414 -3.09 1.61 -52.26
C GLU A 414 -2.68 2.75 -53.21
N VAL A 415 -1.41 3.17 -53.17
CA VAL A 415 -0.86 4.17 -54.09
C VAL A 415 -0.92 3.67 -55.53
N ALA A 416 -0.58 2.41 -55.79
CA ALA A 416 -0.68 1.84 -57.13
C ALA A 416 -2.13 1.85 -57.67
N GLN A 417 -3.10 1.49 -56.84
CA GLN A 417 -4.52 1.53 -57.21
C GLN A 417 -5.02 2.96 -57.44
N THR A 418 -4.67 3.90 -56.56
CA THR A 418 -5.10 5.30 -56.67
C THR A 418 -4.42 6.02 -57.83
N ALA A 419 -3.15 5.74 -58.10
CA ALA A 419 -2.43 6.28 -59.26
C ALA A 419 -3.04 5.78 -60.58
N ALA A 420 -3.44 4.51 -60.66
CA ALA A 420 -4.09 3.95 -61.85
C ALA A 420 -5.47 4.56 -62.15
N ILE A 421 -6.18 5.04 -61.13
CA ILE A 421 -7.50 5.68 -61.26
C ILE A 421 -7.40 7.18 -61.59
N SER A 422 -6.25 7.80 -61.31
CA SER A 422 -6.06 9.23 -61.49
C SER A 422 -5.57 9.57 -62.89
N GLU A 423 -6.27 10.43 -63.62
CA GLU A 423 -5.83 10.92 -64.94
C GLU A 423 -4.44 11.57 -64.83
N SER A 424 -3.40 10.86 -65.27
CA SER A 424 -2.03 11.38 -65.25
C SER A 424 -1.93 12.56 -66.23
N ARG A 425 -1.73 13.77 -65.72
CA ARG A 425 -1.38 14.92 -66.56
C ARG A 425 0.10 14.83 -66.91
N GLU A 426 0.46 14.93 -68.18
CA GLU A 426 1.84 14.74 -68.66
C GLU A 426 2.85 15.70 -68.00
N ASP A 427 2.41 16.87 -67.50
CA ASP A 427 3.25 17.92 -66.90
C ASP A 427 3.04 18.17 -65.39
N GLU A 428 2.43 17.24 -64.64
CA GLU A 428 2.17 17.46 -63.21
C GLU A 428 3.45 17.43 -62.33
N ASP A 429 3.63 18.46 -61.50
CA ASP A 429 4.67 18.56 -60.46
C ASP A 429 4.52 17.44 -59.42
N LEU A 430 5.65 16.85 -59.00
CA LEU A 430 5.66 15.72 -58.05
C LEU A 430 4.95 16.08 -56.74
N GLY A 431 5.14 17.31 -56.24
CA GLY A 431 4.54 17.76 -55.00
C GLY A 431 3.03 17.94 -55.09
N ILE A 432 2.49 18.25 -56.27
CA ILE A 432 1.05 18.31 -56.52
C ILE A 432 0.46 16.90 -56.56
N ALA A 433 1.10 15.99 -57.30
CA ALA A 433 0.65 14.60 -57.42
C ALA A 433 0.64 13.89 -56.06
N VAL A 434 1.69 14.02 -55.25
CA VAL A 434 1.77 13.44 -53.90
C VAL A 434 0.68 14.00 -52.99
N ARG A 435 0.48 15.33 -52.98
CA ARG A 435 -0.58 15.95 -52.16
C ARG A 435 -1.96 15.45 -52.56
N ARG A 436 -2.25 15.35 -53.87
CA ARG A 436 -3.52 14.83 -54.38
C ARG A 436 -3.75 13.40 -53.91
N ILE A 437 -2.77 12.52 -54.09
CA ILE A 437 -2.89 11.10 -53.73
C ILE A 437 -3.06 10.92 -52.22
N VAL A 438 -2.25 11.61 -51.40
CA VAL A 438 -2.37 11.52 -49.94
C VAL A 438 -3.72 12.04 -49.45
N LEU A 439 -4.25 13.12 -50.05
CA LEU A 439 -5.58 13.63 -49.72
C LEU A 439 -6.70 12.67 -50.14
N ASP A 440 -6.60 12.02 -51.29
CA ASP A 440 -7.57 11.01 -51.74
C ASP A 440 -7.53 9.76 -50.85
N LEU A 441 -6.34 9.27 -50.49
CA LEU A 441 -6.17 8.19 -49.51
C LEU A 441 -6.75 8.58 -48.14
N ALA A 442 -6.57 9.82 -47.70
CA ALA A 442 -7.16 10.31 -46.45
C ALA A 442 -8.69 10.41 -46.53
N GLN A 443 -9.26 10.86 -47.66
CA GLN A 443 -10.71 10.89 -47.89
C GLN A 443 -11.34 9.49 -47.87
N ARG A 444 -10.60 8.48 -48.35
CA ARG A 444 -10.99 7.06 -48.29
C ARG A 444 -10.68 6.40 -46.94
N ASN A 445 -10.23 7.17 -45.96
CA ASN A 445 -9.91 6.71 -44.61
C ASN A 445 -8.76 5.69 -44.55
N GLN A 446 -7.88 5.69 -45.55
CA GLN A 446 -6.72 4.77 -45.66
C GLN A 446 -5.46 5.36 -45.01
N VAL A 447 -5.34 6.68 -44.97
CA VAL A 447 -4.19 7.39 -44.40
C VAL A 447 -4.64 8.47 -43.42
N VAL A 448 -3.90 8.65 -42.33
CA VAL A 448 -4.01 9.80 -41.42
C VAL A 448 -2.91 10.80 -41.75
N ILE A 449 -3.26 12.08 -41.76
CA ILE A 449 -2.31 13.19 -41.91
C ILE A 449 -2.11 13.84 -40.54
N TYR A 450 -0.86 13.87 -40.06
CA TYR A 450 -0.52 14.48 -38.78
C TYR A 450 -0.05 15.93 -38.89
N GLU A 451 0.42 16.34 -40.07
CA GLU A 451 0.95 17.68 -40.28
C GLU A 451 0.27 18.38 -41.46
N HIS A 452 -0.23 19.59 -41.19
CA HIS A 452 -0.79 20.49 -42.19
C HIS A 452 -0.04 21.83 -42.20
N PRO A 453 0.41 22.31 -43.37
CA PRO A 453 0.36 21.66 -44.68
C PRO A 453 1.35 20.49 -44.79
N LEU A 454 1.06 19.50 -45.66
CA LEU A 454 1.97 18.38 -45.91
C LEU A 454 3.34 18.89 -46.39
N PRO A 455 4.46 18.49 -45.75
CA PRO A 455 5.81 19.02 -46.02
C PRO A 455 6.45 18.41 -47.28
N VAL A 456 5.75 18.55 -48.41
CA VAL A 456 6.17 18.09 -49.73
C VAL A 456 6.66 19.28 -50.55
N LYS A 457 7.91 19.24 -50.98
CA LYS A 457 8.50 20.28 -51.84
C LYS A 457 8.05 20.06 -53.29
N SER A 458 7.75 21.15 -53.99
CA SER A 458 7.58 21.08 -55.44
C SER A 458 8.91 20.74 -56.08
N ALA A 459 8.88 19.77 -57.00
CA ALA A 459 10.03 19.20 -57.64
C ALA A 459 9.64 18.77 -59.05
N ARG A 460 10.49 19.11 -60.03
CA ARG A 460 10.37 18.62 -61.40
C ARG A 460 10.58 17.11 -61.41
N ARG A 461 9.81 16.41 -62.26
CA ARG A 461 9.96 14.96 -62.48
C ARG A 461 11.41 14.62 -62.79
N ALA A 462 11.97 13.69 -62.02
CA ALA A 462 13.26 13.11 -62.33
C ALA A 462 13.11 12.23 -63.59
N ARG A 463 14.13 12.18 -64.46
CA ARG A 463 14.04 11.44 -65.75
C ARG A 463 14.50 9.99 -65.66
N ASP A 464 15.09 9.64 -64.53
CA ASP A 464 15.81 8.42 -64.22
C ASP A 464 14.96 7.37 -63.50
N LEU A 465 13.78 7.75 -63.00
CA LEU A 465 12.83 6.85 -62.33
C LEU A 465 11.42 7.02 -62.91
N PRO A 466 10.62 5.95 -63.01
CA PRO A 466 9.19 6.05 -63.30
C PRO A 466 8.50 7.02 -62.34
N PHE A 467 7.54 7.82 -62.82
CA PHE A 467 6.90 8.85 -62.02
C PHE A 467 6.12 8.28 -60.82
N GLU A 468 5.50 7.11 -60.98
CA GLU A 468 4.82 6.38 -59.90
C GLU A 468 5.78 5.99 -58.77
N GLU A 469 7.00 5.56 -59.13
CA GLU A 469 8.03 5.19 -58.16
C GLU A 469 8.54 6.42 -57.40
N GLN A 470 8.64 7.59 -58.06
CA GLN A 470 8.97 8.86 -57.41
C GLN A 470 7.89 9.29 -56.41
N ILE A 471 6.61 9.13 -56.76
CA ILE A 471 5.48 9.40 -55.85
C ILE A 471 5.53 8.47 -54.64
N LEU A 472 5.70 7.17 -54.86
CA LEU A 472 5.76 6.18 -53.80
C LEU A 472 6.93 6.44 -52.84
N ASN A 473 8.10 6.82 -53.37
CA ASN A 473 9.27 7.17 -52.58
C ASN A 473 9.01 8.39 -51.67
N GLU A 474 8.36 9.44 -52.19
CA GLU A 474 8.03 10.62 -51.39
C GLU A 474 6.95 10.31 -50.34
N ILE A 475 5.95 9.50 -50.66
CA ILE A 475 4.94 9.03 -49.70
C ILE A 475 5.59 8.18 -48.60
N ASN A 476 6.49 7.26 -48.96
CA ASN A 476 7.27 6.49 -47.98
C ASN A 476 8.16 7.39 -47.12
N ARG A 477 8.72 8.46 -47.67
CA ARG A 477 9.48 9.47 -46.91
C ARG A 477 8.58 10.16 -45.89
N LEU A 478 7.36 10.54 -46.25
CA LEU A 478 6.38 11.13 -45.33
C LEU A 478 5.97 10.16 -44.22
N LEU A 479 5.79 8.87 -44.55
CA LEU A 479 5.46 7.81 -43.60
C LEU A 479 6.61 7.59 -42.60
N VAL A 480 7.85 7.46 -43.08
CA VAL A 480 9.05 7.30 -42.22
C VAL A 480 9.31 8.53 -41.37
N ALA A 481 9.07 9.73 -41.90
CA ALA A 481 9.14 10.99 -41.14
C ALA A 481 7.94 11.18 -40.18
N GLY A 482 6.99 10.25 -40.16
CA GLY A 482 5.82 10.27 -39.29
C GLY A 482 4.89 11.45 -39.52
N LYS A 483 4.86 11.98 -40.75
CA LYS A 483 4.00 13.08 -41.20
C LYS A 483 2.61 12.58 -41.62
N ILE A 484 2.57 11.33 -42.06
CA ILE A 484 1.37 10.56 -42.35
C ILE A 484 1.50 9.18 -41.70
N ASP A 485 0.38 8.48 -41.55
CA ASP A 485 0.35 7.08 -41.10
C ASP A 485 -0.75 6.31 -41.82
N VAL A 486 -0.60 4.98 -41.93
CA VAL A 486 -1.55 4.10 -42.62
C VAL A 486 -2.58 3.59 -41.61
N ARG A 487 -3.87 3.74 -41.93
CA ARG A 487 -4.95 3.12 -41.16
C ARG A 487 -5.06 1.65 -41.52
N GLY A 488 -5.14 0.79 -40.51
CA GLY A 488 -5.26 -0.64 -40.74
C GLY A 488 -5.38 -1.43 -39.46
N GLU A 489 -6.02 -2.59 -39.56
CA GLU A 489 -6.24 -3.51 -38.45
C GLU A 489 -5.11 -4.55 -38.38
N VAL A 490 -3.91 -4.10 -38.00
CA VAL A 490 -2.88 -5.05 -37.55
C VAL A 490 -3.30 -5.52 -36.16
N ARG A 491 -3.37 -6.84 -35.97
CA ARG A 491 -3.67 -7.44 -34.67
C ARG A 491 -2.47 -8.20 -34.15
N VAL A 492 -2.34 -8.22 -32.83
CA VAL A 492 -1.34 -8.98 -32.09
C VAL A 492 -2.04 -9.95 -31.18
N ARG A 493 -1.40 -11.10 -30.96
CA ARG A 493 -1.88 -12.12 -30.04
C ARG A 493 -1.07 -12.05 -28.75
N PHE A 494 -1.74 -11.90 -27.62
CA PHE A 494 -1.11 -12.04 -26.31
C PHE A 494 -1.48 -13.39 -25.71
N THR A 495 -0.48 -14.08 -25.17
CA THR A 495 -0.64 -15.37 -24.47
C THR A 495 0.02 -15.26 -23.11
N GLY A 496 -0.69 -15.68 -22.06
CA GLY A 496 -0.25 -15.54 -20.69
C GLY A 496 -1.43 -15.64 -19.72
N ASP A 497 -1.25 -15.15 -18.50
CA ASP A 497 -2.28 -15.19 -17.46
C ASP A 497 -3.56 -14.43 -17.82
N GLU A 498 -4.71 -15.10 -17.76
CA GLU A 498 -6.01 -14.54 -18.12
C GLU A 498 -6.32 -13.19 -17.43
N ARG A 499 -5.84 -12.97 -16.20
CA ARG A 499 -6.04 -11.70 -15.48
C ARG A 499 -5.30 -10.56 -16.17
N VAL A 500 -4.04 -10.80 -16.53
CA VAL A 500 -3.22 -9.86 -17.29
C VAL A 500 -3.83 -9.62 -18.65
N LEU A 501 -4.32 -10.69 -19.30
CA LEU A 501 -4.97 -10.58 -20.60
C LEU A 501 -6.26 -9.74 -20.52
N ASN A 502 -7.06 -9.86 -19.46
CA ASN A 502 -8.25 -9.02 -19.28
C ASN A 502 -7.89 -7.53 -19.18
N ASP A 503 -6.86 -7.18 -18.42
CA ASP A 503 -6.40 -5.79 -18.30
C ASP A 503 -5.77 -5.28 -19.60
N LEU A 504 -5.02 -6.12 -20.32
CA LEU A 504 -4.50 -5.80 -21.65
C LEU A 504 -5.62 -5.59 -22.67
N LYS A 505 -6.72 -6.34 -22.56
CA LYS A 505 -7.91 -6.17 -23.40
C LYS A 505 -8.59 -4.83 -23.11
N ILE A 506 -8.79 -4.47 -21.84
CA ILE A 506 -9.33 -3.16 -21.44
C ILE A 506 -8.43 -2.02 -21.94
N LEU A 507 -7.11 -2.19 -21.81
CA LEU A 507 -6.13 -1.22 -22.31
C LEU A 507 -6.27 -1.04 -23.83
N ALA A 508 -6.38 -2.14 -24.59
CA ALA A 508 -6.53 -2.09 -26.04
C ALA A 508 -7.88 -1.51 -26.47
N GLU A 509 -8.98 -1.84 -25.79
CA GLU A 509 -10.33 -1.27 -26.03
C GLU A 509 -10.36 0.25 -25.75
N SER A 510 -9.50 0.72 -24.85
CA SER A 510 -9.31 2.14 -24.55
C SER A 510 -8.27 2.83 -25.45
N GLY A 511 -7.86 2.19 -26.55
CA GLY A 511 -6.87 2.74 -27.48
C GLY A 511 -5.46 2.87 -26.90
N TYR A 512 -5.10 2.05 -25.92
CA TYR A 512 -3.83 2.13 -25.17
C TYR A 512 -3.62 3.49 -24.46
N CYS A 513 -4.73 4.10 -24.03
CA CYS A 513 -4.74 5.42 -23.39
C CYS A 513 -4.11 6.52 -24.27
N GLU A 514 -4.28 6.41 -25.59
CA GLU A 514 -3.81 7.35 -26.59
C GLU A 514 -4.84 7.49 -27.72
N ASP A 515 -5.05 8.72 -28.22
CA ASP A 515 -5.91 8.94 -29.38
C ASP A 515 -5.18 8.67 -30.71
N ALA A 516 -5.89 8.76 -31.84
CA ALA A 516 -5.31 8.51 -33.16
C ALA A 516 -4.21 9.52 -33.57
N PHE A 517 -4.02 10.61 -32.82
CA PHE A 517 -3.07 11.69 -33.06
C PHE A 517 -1.91 11.72 -32.05
N GLY A 518 -1.88 10.80 -31.09
CA GLY A 518 -0.82 10.71 -30.07
C GLY A 518 -1.10 11.54 -28.83
N ASN A 519 -2.32 12.05 -28.63
CA ASN A 519 -2.68 12.73 -27.40
C ASN A 519 -3.05 11.71 -26.32
N ASN A 520 -2.61 11.98 -25.10
CA ASN A 520 -2.91 11.16 -23.95
C ASN A 520 -4.41 11.17 -23.64
N THR A 521 -5.02 9.99 -23.55
CA THR A 521 -6.38 9.83 -23.01
C THR A 521 -6.31 9.31 -21.55
N PRO A 522 -7.38 9.50 -20.76
CA PRO A 522 -7.41 9.05 -19.37
C PRO A 522 -7.25 7.53 -19.27
N ILE A 523 -6.51 7.09 -18.26
CA ILE A 523 -6.44 5.66 -17.90
C ILE A 523 -7.80 5.22 -17.33
N PRO A 524 -8.38 4.11 -17.82
CA PRO A 524 -9.62 3.54 -17.30
C PRO A 524 -9.60 3.35 -15.79
N ALA A 525 -10.76 3.39 -15.14
CA ALA A 525 -10.85 3.27 -13.68
C ALA A 525 -10.32 1.91 -13.20
N GLU A 526 -10.58 0.87 -13.98
CA GLU A 526 -10.14 -0.51 -13.82
C GLU A 526 -8.61 -0.63 -13.82
N LEU A 527 -7.90 0.26 -14.52
CA LEU A 527 -6.45 0.28 -14.64
C LEU A 527 -5.81 1.42 -13.81
N SER A 528 -6.52 1.92 -12.80
CA SER A 528 -6.09 3.10 -12.01
C SER A 528 -4.74 2.92 -11.29
N TYR A 529 -4.33 1.68 -11.02
CA TYR A 529 -3.01 1.35 -10.47
C TYR A 529 -1.83 1.74 -11.38
N LEU A 530 -2.10 2.03 -12.66
CA LEU A 530 -1.11 2.55 -13.61
C LEU A 530 -0.87 4.07 -13.52
N LYS A 531 -1.60 4.79 -12.66
CA LYS A 531 -1.48 6.27 -12.50
C LYS A 531 -0.29 6.71 -11.64
N ARG A 532 0.59 5.79 -11.24
CA ARG A 532 1.74 6.04 -10.37
C ARG A 532 2.83 6.87 -11.05
#